data_AF-D5UQS7-F1
#
_entry.id   AF-D5UQS7-F1
#
_cell.length_a   1.000
_cell.length_b   1.000
_cell.length_c   1.000
_cell.angle_alpha   90.00
_cell.angle_beta   90.00
_cell.angle_gamma   90.00
#
_symmetry.space_group_name_H-M   'P 1'
#
loop_
_entity.id
_entity.type
_entity.pdbx_description
1 polymer ?
#
loop_
_entity_poly.entity_id
_entity_poly.type
_entity_poly.pdbx_seq_one_letter_code
_entity_poly.pdbx_strand_id
1 'polypeptide(L)'
;MQGLNERSPDNGGEAVAAHLREVLDMLAAPALVREQVVFASSVRMWPPRPGWDRTPGIGSIRLWTDCDLLAWFDAAAADGVALFGQQSRDEIRALTQATAMARMCGEGAKAIWGLDVLGPGDYSPIPTSMKRVLWANDLVCFGPQLTEEQTAQIQAHLDDGHDGHGRQETNAPVAVHGTECFATVWMGGTA
;
A
#
# COMPACT_ATOMS: atom_id res chain seq x y z
N MET A 1 -48.72 -12.48 -4.50
CA MET A 1 -48.60 -11.99 -3.11
C MET A 1 -47.22 -12.39 -2.63
N GLN A 2 -46.24 -11.50 -2.79
CA GLN A 2 -45.72 -10.56 -1.78
C GLN A 2 -45.07 -11.26 -0.57
N GLY A 3 -43.80 -10.95 -0.33
CA GLY A 3 -42.98 -11.45 0.76
C GLY A 3 -41.47 -11.26 0.49
N LEU A 4 -41.07 -10.01 0.21
CA LEU A 4 -40.05 -9.27 0.96
C LEU A 4 -38.60 -9.73 0.72
N ASN A 5 -37.96 -9.05 -0.24
CA ASN A 5 -36.55 -8.73 -0.23
C ASN A 5 -36.21 -8.00 1.09
N GLU A 6 -35.74 -8.72 2.09
CA GLU A 6 -34.94 -8.11 3.15
C GLU A 6 -33.48 -8.27 2.74
N ARG A 7 -32.99 -7.29 1.98
CA ARG A 7 -31.55 -7.00 1.98
C ARG A 7 -31.21 -6.61 3.41
N SER A 8 -30.56 -7.53 4.13
CA SER A 8 -29.87 -7.21 5.37
C SER A 8 -29.00 -5.96 5.13
N PRO A 9 -29.08 -4.92 5.97
CA PRO A 9 -28.20 -3.77 5.84
C PRO A 9 -26.76 -4.25 6.01
N ASP A 10 -25.87 -3.66 5.22
CA ASP A 10 -24.46 -3.99 5.10
C ASP A 10 -23.67 -3.59 6.36
N ASN A 11 -24.06 -4.14 7.52
CA ASN A 11 -23.50 -3.83 8.84
C ASN A 11 -22.00 -4.15 8.94
N GLY A 12 -21.47 -4.95 7.99
CA GLY A 12 -20.05 -5.21 7.86
C GLY A 12 -19.28 -3.99 7.37
N GLY A 13 -19.81 -3.23 6.41
CA GLY A 13 -19.12 -2.08 5.81
C GLY A 13 -18.91 -0.90 6.77
N GLU A 14 -19.88 -0.65 7.64
CA GLU A 14 -19.81 0.46 8.62
C GLU A 14 -18.82 0.18 9.75
N ALA A 15 -18.83 -1.04 10.31
CA ALA A 15 -17.86 -1.46 11.31
C ALA A 15 -16.42 -1.52 10.76
N VAL A 16 -16.28 -1.95 9.50
CA VAL A 16 -15.02 -1.95 8.74
C VAL A 16 -14.49 -0.52 8.56
N ALA A 17 -15.36 0.41 8.14
CA ALA A 17 -14.98 1.81 7.96
C ALA A 17 -14.65 2.50 9.30
N ALA A 18 -15.37 2.19 10.38
CA ALA A 18 -15.09 2.70 11.72
C ALA A 18 -13.69 2.29 12.19
N HIS A 19 -13.34 1.00 12.04
CA HIS A 19 -12.04 0.50 12.45
C HIS A 19 -10.89 1.15 11.68
N LEU A 20 -11.02 1.32 10.35
CA LEU A 20 -9.98 2.01 9.58
C LEU A 20 -9.84 3.49 9.96
N ARG A 21 -10.94 4.18 10.32
CA ARG A 21 -10.87 5.56 10.83
C ARG A 21 -10.10 5.64 12.14
N GLU A 22 -10.36 4.73 13.07
CA GLU A 22 -9.61 4.63 14.33
C GLU A 22 -8.11 4.44 14.06
N VAL A 23 -7.77 3.66 13.04
CA VAL A 23 -6.37 3.42 12.65
C VAL A 23 -5.70 4.67 12.10
N LEU A 24 -6.38 5.42 11.24
CA LEU A 24 -5.90 6.70 10.75
C LEU A 24 -5.80 7.75 11.89
N ASP A 25 -6.69 7.68 12.88
CA ASP A 25 -6.59 8.49 14.11
C ASP A 25 -5.38 8.12 14.96
N MET A 26 -5.10 6.84 15.15
CA MET A 26 -3.92 6.37 15.89
C MET A 26 -2.60 6.75 15.19
N LEU A 27 -2.60 6.78 13.86
CA LEU A 27 -1.48 7.27 13.04
C LEU A 27 -1.33 8.80 13.10
N ALA A 28 -2.32 9.51 13.65
CA ALA A 28 -2.47 10.95 13.50
C ALA A 28 -2.36 11.37 12.02
N ALA A 29 -2.97 10.58 11.12
CA ALA A 29 -2.84 10.77 9.68
C ALA A 29 -3.32 12.17 9.26
N PRO A 30 -2.57 12.90 8.42
CA PRO A 30 -3.00 14.18 7.86
C PRO A 30 -4.31 14.08 7.08
N ALA A 31 -5.00 15.21 6.92
CA ALA A 31 -6.25 15.29 6.15
C ALA A 31 -6.09 14.72 4.73
N LEU A 32 -4.97 15.05 4.06
CA LEU A 32 -4.64 14.53 2.73
C LEU A 32 -4.66 13.00 2.67
N VAL A 33 -4.08 12.34 3.68
CA VAL A 33 -4.02 10.88 3.75
C VAL A 33 -5.42 10.31 3.98
N ARG A 34 -6.18 10.91 4.90
CA ARG A 34 -7.54 10.48 5.24
C ARG A 34 -8.50 10.57 4.06
N GLU A 35 -8.33 11.59 3.21
CA GLU A 35 -9.14 11.80 2.01
C GLU A 35 -8.82 10.81 0.89
N GLN A 36 -7.58 10.31 0.83
CA GLN A 36 -7.13 9.40 -0.22
C GLN A 36 -7.28 7.91 0.14
N VAL A 37 -7.42 7.57 1.42
CA VAL A 37 -7.62 6.18 1.86
C VAL A 37 -9.04 5.70 1.52
N VAL A 38 -9.10 4.52 0.88
CA VAL A 38 -10.35 3.87 0.50
C VAL A 38 -10.79 2.90 1.61
N PHE A 39 -12.05 3.02 2.04
CA PHE A 39 -12.61 2.23 3.16
C PHE A 39 -13.19 0.86 2.78
N ALA A 40 -13.00 0.44 1.52
CA ALA A 40 -13.45 -0.86 1.04
C ALA A 40 -12.44 -1.97 1.37
N SER A 41 -12.93 -3.19 1.63
CA SER A 41 -12.04 -4.32 1.90
C SER A 41 -11.40 -4.88 0.61
N SER A 42 -10.11 -5.20 0.67
CA SER A 42 -9.32 -5.77 -0.44
C SER A 42 -9.10 -7.29 -0.36
N VAL A 43 -9.55 -7.95 0.72
CA VAL A 43 -9.18 -9.32 1.18
C VAL A 43 -9.34 -10.45 0.13
N ARG A 44 -9.93 -10.20 -1.04
CA ARG A 44 -10.26 -11.23 -2.05
C ARG A 44 -9.94 -10.86 -3.50
N MET A 45 -9.19 -9.77 -3.74
CA MET A 45 -8.92 -9.29 -5.09
C MET A 45 -7.43 -9.34 -5.40
N TRP A 46 -7.07 -10.03 -6.48
CA TRP A 46 -5.73 -10.02 -7.05
C TRP A 46 -5.78 -9.60 -8.53
N PRO A 47 -4.91 -8.66 -8.98
CA PRO A 47 -4.05 -7.77 -8.18
C PRO A 47 -4.85 -6.94 -7.16
N PRO A 48 -4.19 -6.40 -6.11
CA PRO A 48 -4.88 -5.66 -5.06
C PRO A 48 -5.55 -4.41 -5.60
N ARG A 49 -6.63 -3.98 -4.94
CA ARG A 49 -7.35 -2.74 -5.22
C ARG A 49 -7.20 -1.78 -4.04
N PRO A 50 -7.31 -0.46 -4.27
CA PRO A 50 -7.39 0.50 -3.19
C PRO A 50 -8.41 0.08 -2.14
N GLY A 51 -7.97 0.00 -0.89
CA GLY A 51 -8.73 -0.60 0.19
C GLY A 51 -7.85 -1.03 1.34
N TRP A 52 -8.37 -1.92 2.18
CA TRP A 52 -7.61 -2.45 3.30
C TRP A 52 -7.95 -3.91 3.60
N ASP A 53 -7.04 -4.58 4.27
CA ASP A 53 -7.25 -5.91 4.80
C ASP A 53 -6.54 -6.15 6.13
N ARG A 54 -7.03 -7.16 6.85
CA ARG A 54 -6.32 -7.81 7.95
C ARG A 54 -5.56 -8.98 7.36
N THR A 55 -4.63 -8.72 6.45
CA THR A 55 -3.73 -9.78 5.97
C THR A 55 -2.72 -10.10 7.08
N PRO A 56 -2.36 -11.37 7.29
CA PRO A 56 -1.21 -11.72 8.12
C PRO A 56 0.07 -11.24 7.44
N GLY A 57 0.48 -10.00 7.70
CA GLY A 57 1.77 -9.40 7.34
C GLY A 57 2.58 -9.08 8.60
N ILE A 58 3.61 -8.23 8.46
CA ILE A 58 4.36 -7.70 9.62
C ILE A 58 3.43 -6.85 10.51
N GLY A 59 2.45 -6.16 9.89
CA GLY A 59 1.48 -5.32 10.57
C GLY A 59 0.14 -5.97 10.85
N SER A 60 -0.61 -5.34 11.77
CA SER A 60 -1.97 -5.74 12.12
C SER A 60 -3.03 -5.43 11.05
N ILE A 61 -2.73 -4.46 10.18
CA ILE A 61 -3.61 -3.94 9.13
C ILE A 61 -2.73 -3.51 7.97
N ARG A 62 -3.17 -3.81 6.74
CA ARG A 62 -2.54 -3.33 5.53
C ARG A 62 -3.49 -2.44 4.73
N LEU A 63 -2.97 -1.33 4.25
CA LEU A 63 -3.63 -0.43 3.31
C LEU A 63 -3.09 -0.70 1.93
N TRP A 64 -3.98 -1.04 0.99
CA TRP A 64 -3.63 -1.02 -0.42
C TRP A 64 -4.02 0.34 -0.98
N THR A 65 -3.07 1.09 -1.53
CA THR A 65 -3.33 2.46 -1.98
C THR A 65 -2.55 2.84 -3.22
N ASP A 66 -3.20 3.63 -4.07
CA ASP A 66 -2.60 4.33 -5.19
C ASP A 66 -2.24 5.74 -4.70
N CYS A 67 -1.07 5.90 -4.09
CA CYS A 67 -0.69 7.16 -3.46
C CYS A 67 0.63 7.72 -4.01
N ASP A 68 0.88 8.98 -3.64
CA ASP A 68 2.18 9.62 -3.69
C ASP A 68 2.75 9.62 -2.26
N LEU A 69 3.72 8.74 -2.00
CA LEU A 69 4.29 8.56 -0.66
C LEU A 69 5.01 9.83 -0.20
N LEU A 70 5.68 10.54 -1.10
CA LEU A 70 6.38 11.79 -0.79
C LEU A 70 5.39 12.89 -0.42
N ALA A 71 4.27 13.00 -1.14
CA ALA A 71 3.21 13.96 -0.77
C ALA A 71 2.62 13.65 0.62
N TRP A 72 2.42 12.38 0.95
CA TRP A 72 1.95 11.97 2.28
C TRP A 72 2.99 12.26 3.37
N PHE A 73 4.27 12.02 3.09
CA PHE A 73 5.37 12.33 4.00
C PHE A 73 5.47 13.83 4.27
N ASP A 74 5.46 14.64 3.21
CA ASP A 74 5.57 16.10 3.34
C ASP A 74 4.36 16.69 4.09
N ALA A 75 3.14 16.17 3.86
CA ALA A 75 1.95 16.56 4.61
C ALA A 75 2.05 16.18 6.10
N ALA A 76 2.55 14.98 6.41
CA ALA A 76 2.75 14.55 7.79
C ALA A 76 3.79 15.39 8.52
N ALA A 77 4.91 15.71 7.84
CA ALA A 77 5.95 16.56 8.38
C ALA A 77 5.43 17.98 8.69
N ALA A 78 4.57 18.54 7.83
CA ALA A 78 3.92 19.84 8.05
C ALA A 78 3.04 19.86 9.31
N ASP A 79 2.39 18.74 9.61
CA ASP A 79 1.56 18.55 10.81
C ASP A 79 2.36 18.08 12.04
N GLY A 80 3.69 17.92 11.92
CA GLY A 80 4.55 17.45 13.01
C GLY A 80 4.38 15.96 13.36
N VAL A 81 3.96 15.14 12.39
CA VAL A 81 3.65 13.72 12.55
C VAL A 81 4.70 12.86 11.82
N ALA A 82 5.26 11.86 12.51
CA ALA A 82 6.18 10.88 11.92
C ALA A 82 5.41 9.70 11.30
N LEU A 83 4.74 9.95 10.16
CA LEU A 83 3.84 8.96 9.54
C LEU A 83 4.55 7.69 9.08
N PHE A 84 5.79 7.80 8.57
CA PHE A 84 6.60 6.69 8.05
C PHE A 84 7.75 6.28 8.99
N GLY A 85 7.59 6.54 10.29
CA GLY A 85 8.61 6.18 11.30
C GLY A 85 9.93 6.91 11.09
N GLN A 86 11.03 6.15 10.99
CA GLN A 86 12.39 6.69 10.85
C GLN A 86 12.82 6.92 9.40
N GLN A 87 11.99 6.55 8.41
CA GLN A 87 12.34 6.74 7.01
C GLN A 87 12.62 8.21 6.72
N SER A 88 13.75 8.47 6.08
CA SER A 88 14.15 9.78 5.61
C SER A 88 13.34 10.21 4.40
N ARG A 89 13.36 11.51 4.12
CA ARG A 89 12.69 12.08 2.95
C ARG A 89 13.27 11.56 1.63
N ASP A 90 14.58 11.28 1.59
CA ASP A 90 15.23 10.78 0.38
C ASP A 90 14.87 9.32 0.11
N GLU A 91 14.75 8.49 1.16
CA GLU A 91 14.22 7.13 1.06
C GLU A 91 12.79 7.13 0.49
N ILE A 92 11.90 7.94 1.07
CA ILE A 92 10.51 8.07 0.58
C ILE A 92 10.47 8.61 -0.87
N ARG A 93 11.37 9.51 -1.23
CA ARG A 93 11.49 10.00 -2.61
C ARG A 93 11.86 8.86 -3.57
N ALA A 94 12.80 7.99 -3.20
CA ALA A 94 13.19 6.86 -4.02
C ALA A 94 12.01 5.87 -4.22
N LEU A 95 11.27 5.54 -3.16
CA LEU A 95 10.05 4.71 -3.28
C LEU A 95 8.98 5.35 -4.18
N THR A 96 8.83 6.67 -4.09
CA THR A 96 7.92 7.43 -4.97
C THR A 96 8.37 7.36 -6.43
N GLN A 97 9.68 7.41 -6.71
CA GLN A 97 10.24 7.24 -8.06
C GLN A 97 10.00 5.83 -8.60
N ALA A 98 10.20 4.78 -7.79
CA ALA A 98 9.88 3.40 -8.18
C ALA A 98 8.42 3.27 -8.66
N THR A 99 7.50 3.91 -7.93
CA THR A 99 6.07 3.95 -8.26
C THR A 99 5.80 4.69 -9.57
N ALA A 100 6.44 5.85 -9.75
CA ALA A 100 6.28 6.64 -10.97
C ALA A 100 6.78 5.87 -12.20
N MET A 101 7.93 5.19 -12.08
CA MET A 101 8.46 4.35 -13.16
C MET A 101 7.52 3.20 -13.49
N ALA A 102 7.02 2.48 -12.49
CA ALA A 102 6.06 1.40 -12.69
C ALA A 102 4.81 1.84 -13.46
N ARG A 103 4.29 3.05 -13.19
CA ARG A 103 3.13 3.63 -13.90
C ARG A 103 3.46 4.07 -15.34
N MET A 104 4.73 4.29 -15.68
CA MET A 104 5.16 4.69 -17.03
C MET A 104 5.50 3.50 -17.94
N CYS A 105 5.43 2.26 -17.45
CA CYS A 105 5.86 1.08 -18.22
C CYS A 105 4.93 0.72 -19.41
N GLY A 106 3.81 1.40 -19.58
CA GLY A 106 2.98 1.34 -20.77
C GLY A 106 1.52 1.72 -20.50
N GLU A 107 0.71 1.74 -21.56
CA GLU A 107 -0.72 2.07 -21.42
C GLU A 107 -1.43 1.07 -20.50
N GLY A 108 -2.20 1.60 -19.55
CA GLY A 108 -2.94 0.80 -18.57
C GLY A 108 -2.10 0.27 -17.40
N ALA A 109 -0.81 0.58 -17.32
CA ALA A 109 0.02 0.27 -16.15
C ALA A 109 -0.50 0.99 -14.89
N LYS A 110 -0.57 0.25 -13.78
CA LYS A 110 -0.94 0.74 -12.47
C LYS A 110 0.04 0.23 -11.43
N ALA A 111 0.24 1.01 -10.38
CA ALA A 111 1.08 0.64 -9.24
C ALA A 111 0.32 0.90 -7.94
N ILE A 112 0.30 -0.07 -7.05
CA ILE A 112 -0.37 -0.01 -5.75
C ILE A 112 0.65 -0.38 -4.67
N TRP A 113 0.69 0.43 -3.61
CA TRP A 113 1.44 0.13 -2.40
C TRP A 113 0.60 -0.67 -1.42
N GLY A 114 1.18 -1.70 -0.82
CA GLY A 114 0.75 -2.32 0.42
C GLY A 114 1.48 -1.67 1.59
N LEU A 115 0.79 -0.79 2.31
CA LEU A 115 1.31 -0.08 3.47
C LEU A 115 0.85 -0.78 4.75
N ASP A 116 1.79 -1.34 5.50
CA ASP A 116 1.49 -1.98 6.77
C ASP A 116 1.43 -0.95 7.89
N VAL A 117 0.37 -1.03 8.71
CA VAL A 117 0.25 -0.25 9.93
C VAL A 117 0.98 -1.00 11.03
N LEU A 118 2.15 -0.49 11.39
CA LEU A 118 3.01 -1.06 12.41
C LEU A 118 2.85 -0.30 13.72
N GLY A 119 2.68 -1.02 14.81
CA GLY A 119 2.72 -0.52 16.17
C GLY A 119 4.07 -0.74 16.84
N PRO A 120 4.25 -0.17 18.05
CA PRO A 120 5.47 -0.35 18.81
C PRO A 120 5.73 -1.83 19.10
N GLY A 121 6.90 -2.32 18.67
CA GLY A 121 7.32 -3.71 18.86
C GLY A 121 6.80 -4.71 17.80
N ASP A 122 6.02 -4.27 16.82
CA ASP A 122 5.54 -5.15 15.73
C ASP A 122 6.67 -5.57 14.78
N TYR A 123 7.74 -4.77 14.69
CA TYR A 123 8.89 -5.02 13.82
C TYR A 123 10.18 -4.50 14.48
N SER A 124 11.28 -5.24 14.36
CA SER A 124 12.52 -4.96 15.12
C SER A 124 13.15 -3.58 14.88
N PRO A 125 13.06 -2.96 13.69
CA PRO A 125 13.53 -1.60 13.46
C PRO A 125 12.60 -0.52 14.04
N ILE A 126 11.39 -0.85 14.51
CA ILE A 126 10.45 0.11 15.10
C ILE A 126 10.62 0.12 16.61
N PRO A 127 11.16 1.20 17.21
CA PRO A 127 11.32 1.29 18.65
C PRO A 127 9.97 1.16 19.36
N THR A 128 9.96 0.52 20.53
CA THR A 128 8.77 0.43 21.39
C THR A 128 8.26 1.78 21.88
N SER A 129 9.08 2.83 21.78
CA SER A 129 8.73 4.21 22.08
C SER A 129 8.03 4.96 20.94
N MET A 130 7.98 4.39 19.73
CA MET A 130 7.30 5.01 18.60
C MET A 130 5.78 4.79 18.67
N LYS A 131 5.04 5.78 18.16
CA LYS A 131 3.62 5.62 17.85
C LYS A 131 3.46 4.69 16.65
N ARG A 132 2.21 4.36 16.29
CA ARG A 132 1.94 3.62 15.06
C ARG A 132 2.46 4.40 13.85
N VAL A 133 2.94 3.68 12.84
CA VAL A 133 3.49 4.21 11.58
C VAL A 133 3.00 3.40 10.39
N LEU A 134 3.12 3.98 9.20
CA LEU A 134 2.98 3.27 7.93
C LEU A 134 4.35 2.76 7.48
N TRP A 135 4.35 1.54 6.98
CA TRP A 135 5.52 0.89 6.41
C TRP A 135 5.25 0.49 4.97
N ALA A 136 6.06 0.98 4.03
CA ALA A 136 5.92 0.67 2.62
C ALA A 136 6.42 -0.76 2.32
N ASN A 137 5.59 -1.76 2.60
CA ASN A 137 6.00 -3.15 2.54
C ASN A 137 6.03 -3.68 1.11
N ASP A 138 4.93 -3.56 0.36
CA ASP A 138 4.81 -4.19 -0.95
C ASP A 138 4.54 -3.17 -2.04
N LEU A 139 5.21 -3.28 -3.18
CA LEU A 139 4.83 -2.60 -4.41
C LEU A 139 4.30 -3.64 -5.39
N VAL A 140 3.07 -3.43 -5.88
CA VAL A 140 2.48 -4.25 -6.94
C VAL A 140 2.25 -3.40 -8.17
N CYS A 141 2.95 -3.73 -9.26
CA CYS A 141 2.67 -3.18 -10.58
C CYS A 141 1.82 -4.16 -11.37
N PHE A 142 0.77 -3.68 -12.06
CA PHE A 142 0.00 -4.51 -12.97
C PHE A 142 -0.41 -3.75 -14.25
N GLY A 143 -0.42 -4.47 -15.38
CA GLY A 143 -0.67 -3.92 -16.70
C GLY A 143 0.12 -4.67 -17.78
N PRO A 144 0.82 -3.96 -18.70
CA PRO A 144 1.65 -4.62 -19.70
C PRO A 144 2.81 -5.39 -19.06
N GLN A 145 3.35 -6.36 -19.80
CA GLN A 145 4.52 -7.10 -19.38
C GLN A 145 5.73 -6.16 -19.26
N LEU A 146 6.37 -6.15 -18.09
CA LEU A 146 7.57 -5.37 -17.86
C LEU A 146 8.78 -6.03 -18.52
N THR A 147 9.64 -5.23 -19.15
CA THR A 147 10.95 -5.70 -19.62
C THR A 147 11.90 -5.89 -18.45
N GLU A 148 12.97 -6.68 -18.64
CA GLU A 148 14.01 -6.84 -17.61
C GLU A 148 14.62 -5.48 -17.21
N GLU A 149 14.88 -4.61 -18.19
CA GLU A 149 15.39 -3.25 -17.95
C GLU A 149 14.45 -2.44 -17.07
N GLN A 150 13.14 -2.45 -17.35
CA GLN A 150 12.14 -1.75 -16.53
C GLN A 150 12.12 -2.31 -15.11
N THR A 151 12.14 -3.64 -14.95
CA THR A 151 12.16 -4.25 -13.62
C THR A 151 13.43 -3.92 -12.84
N ALA A 152 14.58 -3.85 -13.50
CA ALA A 152 15.85 -3.51 -12.86
C ALA A 152 15.91 -2.04 -12.42
N GLN A 153 15.37 -1.13 -13.24
CA GLN A 153 15.29 0.30 -12.88
C GLN A 153 14.35 0.53 -11.69
N ILE A 154 13.20 -0.13 -11.65
CA ILE A 154 12.28 -0.07 -10.50
C ILE A 154 12.96 -0.62 -9.26
N GLN A 155 13.63 -1.78 -9.37
CA GLN A 155 14.36 -2.40 -8.26
C GLN A 155 15.44 -1.46 -7.68
N ALA A 156 16.22 -0.79 -8.53
CA ALA A 156 17.26 0.13 -8.07
C ALA A 156 16.70 1.25 -7.18
N HIS A 157 15.54 1.81 -7.53
CA HIS A 157 14.87 2.82 -6.70
C HIS A 157 14.29 2.26 -5.39
N LEU A 158 13.89 0.98 -5.37
CA LEU A 158 13.45 0.32 -4.15
C LEU A 158 14.64 0.05 -3.21
N ASP A 159 15.78 -0.37 -3.75
CA ASP A 159 17.02 -0.60 -3.00
C ASP A 159 17.56 0.70 -2.37
N ASP A 160 17.38 1.84 -3.05
CA ASP A 160 17.72 3.16 -2.51
C ASP A 160 16.74 3.67 -1.44
N GLY A 161 15.50 3.17 -1.46
CA GLY A 161 14.39 3.66 -0.64
C GLY A 161 14.19 2.90 0.68
N HIS A 162 14.89 1.79 0.87
CA HIS A 162 14.63 0.86 1.97
C HIS A 162 15.77 -0.15 2.16
N ASP A 163 15.92 -0.72 3.37
CA ASP A 163 16.83 -1.84 3.70
C ASP A 163 16.45 -3.20 3.05
N GLY A 164 15.79 -3.17 1.89
CA GLY A 164 15.59 -4.35 1.04
C GLY A 164 14.14 -4.62 0.67
N HIS A 165 13.85 -4.47 -0.61
CA HIS A 165 12.72 -5.11 -1.28
C HIS A 165 13.25 -6.18 -2.22
N GLY A 166 12.81 -7.43 -2.08
CA GLY A 166 13.13 -8.46 -3.05
C GLY A 166 11.99 -8.62 -4.06
N ARG A 167 12.35 -8.82 -5.33
CA ARG A 167 11.41 -9.18 -6.38
C ARG A 167 10.93 -10.62 -6.16
N GLN A 168 9.64 -10.80 -5.84
CA GLN A 168 9.08 -12.12 -5.54
C GLN A 168 8.44 -12.77 -6.76
N GLU A 169 7.63 -12.01 -7.50
CA GLU A 169 6.93 -12.49 -8.70
C GLU A 169 7.15 -11.50 -9.83
N THR A 170 7.55 -11.99 -11.01
CA THR A 170 7.79 -11.13 -12.19
C THR A 170 6.84 -11.51 -13.30
N ASN A 171 6.05 -10.54 -13.76
CA ASN A 171 5.11 -10.71 -14.87
C ASN A 171 4.22 -11.96 -14.74
N ALA A 172 3.65 -12.20 -13.56
CA ALA A 172 2.66 -13.25 -13.37
C ALA A 172 1.37 -12.89 -14.14
N PRO A 173 0.82 -13.78 -14.99
CA PRO A 173 -0.41 -13.51 -15.71
C PRO A 173 -1.60 -13.42 -14.75
N VAL A 174 -2.43 -12.40 -14.92
CA VAL A 174 -3.60 -12.09 -14.07
C VAL A 174 -4.74 -11.51 -14.90
N ALA A 175 -5.95 -11.45 -14.33
CA ALA A 175 -7.11 -10.85 -14.98
C ALA A 175 -7.73 -9.75 -14.11
N VAL A 176 -7.86 -8.56 -14.68
CA VAL A 176 -8.38 -7.35 -14.04
C VAL A 176 -9.67 -6.96 -14.73
N HIS A 177 -10.82 -7.14 -14.07
CA HIS A 177 -12.15 -6.88 -14.66
C HIS A 177 -12.39 -7.58 -16.01
N GLY A 178 -11.84 -8.79 -16.17
CA GLY A 178 -11.95 -9.57 -17.41
C GLY A 178 -10.92 -9.20 -18.49
N THR A 179 -10.01 -8.27 -18.23
CA THR A 179 -8.87 -7.96 -19.10
C THR A 179 -7.62 -8.70 -18.61
N GLU A 180 -7.02 -9.50 -19.48
CA GLU A 180 -5.75 -10.17 -19.20
C GLU A 180 -4.60 -9.16 -19.13
N CYS A 181 -3.76 -9.27 -18.12
CA CYS A 181 -2.56 -8.46 -17.95
C CYS A 181 -1.51 -9.21 -17.11
N PHE A 182 -0.41 -8.55 -16.78
CA PHE A 182 0.68 -9.09 -15.98
C PHE A 182 0.80 -8.32 -14.67
N ALA A 183 1.19 -9.01 -13.60
CA ALA A 183 1.53 -8.43 -12.31
C ALA A 183 2.99 -8.71 -11.94
N THR A 184 3.68 -7.71 -11.39
CA THR A 184 5.01 -7.84 -10.80
C THR A 184 4.95 -7.33 -9.38
N VAL A 185 5.55 -8.08 -8.44
CA VAL A 185 5.48 -7.84 -7.00
C VAL A 185 6.88 -7.71 -6.42
N TRP A 186 7.10 -6.63 -5.70
CA TRP A 186 8.25 -6.42 -4.84
C TRP A 186 7.80 -6.41 -3.39
N MET A 187 8.40 -7.25 -2.54
CA MET A 187 8.06 -7.34 -1.12
C MET A 187 9.23 -6.90 -0.26
N GLY A 188 8.93 -6.16 0.80
CA GLY A 188 9.90 -5.73 1.81
C GLY A 188 10.40 -6.90 2.66
N GLY A 189 11.66 -6.82 3.11
CA GLY A 189 12.24 -7.78 4.05
C GLY A 189 12.70 -9.11 3.44
N THR A 190 12.82 -9.19 2.11
CA THR A 190 13.28 -10.39 1.39
C THR A 190 14.65 -10.23 0.72
N ALA A 191 15.46 -9.26 1.16
CA ALA A 191 16.84 -9.06 0.67
C ALA A 191 17.85 -9.97 1.40
#